data_AF-A0A382DRW0-F1
#
_entry.id   AF-A0A382DRW0-F1
#
_cell.length_a   1.000
_cell.length_b   1.000
_cell.length_c   1.000
_cell.angle_alpha   90.00
_cell.angle_beta   90.00
_cell.angle_gamma   90.00
#
_symmetry.space_group_name_H-M   'P 1'
#
loop_
_entity.id
_entity.type
_entity.pdbx_description
1 polymer ?
#
loop_
_entity_poly.entity_id
_entity_poly.type
_entity_poly.pdbx_seq_one_letter_code
_entity_poly.pdbx_strand_id
1 'polypeptide(L)'
;MEAEPLPGAAGRNTTSSGPIKVKQDPFLPPWASLLKREDGLWKTARQRASNGPRILVANSVPSFYNSTNLESLLAVALTLRGAQVHILLCDKALSACMNTKFRKVSPDSIAAGTFREPLCDVCVQRGSAFSELDLPIHFYSQYLTRIDHDEICEIVRSVPPEQIPSYRYEGLPVGEHAYAGCLRYYSTGTLENQYLSNDVLKRYFEAALATTKVMLRLTSHHDFAAACFHHGIYVPQGVVGEVCRSRGIHVS
;
A
#
# COMPACT_ATOMS: atom_id res chain seq x y z
N MET A 1 35.98 -19.72 -47.62
CA MET A 1 35.68 -19.20 -46.26
C MET A 1 34.20 -18.96 -46.22
N GLU A 2 33.47 -20.05 -46.00
CA GLU A 2 32.01 -20.07 -45.94
C GLU A 2 31.62 -19.87 -44.48
N ALA A 3 30.69 -18.95 -44.25
CA ALA A 3 30.16 -18.64 -42.94
C ALA A 3 29.12 -19.71 -42.56
N GLU A 4 29.28 -20.31 -41.37
CA GLU A 4 28.31 -21.22 -40.78
C GLU A 4 26.99 -20.49 -40.45
N PRO A 5 25.83 -21.13 -40.63
CA PRO A 5 24.54 -20.55 -40.27
C PRO A 5 24.21 -20.78 -38.79
N LEU A 6 23.70 -19.73 -38.13
CA LEU A 6 23.14 -19.78 -36.78
C LEU A 6 21.83 -20.59 -36.76
N PRO A 7 21.68 -21.60 -35.88
CA PRO A 7 20.42 -22.30 -35.74
C PRO A 7 19.49 -21.62 -34.72
N GLY A 8 18.32 -21.23 -35.22
CA GLY A 8 17.05 -21.69 -34.65
C GLY A 8 16.44 -20.89 -33.50
N ALA A 9 15.55 -19.96 -33.86
CA ALA A 9 14.49 -19.47 -33.00
C ALA A 9 13.51 -20.62 -32.65
N ALA A 10 13.44 -20.99 -31.38
CA ALA A 10 12.38 -21.85 -30.84
C ALA A 10 12.06 -21.46 -29.39
N GLY A 11 10.78 -21.26 -29.10
CA GLY A 11 10.24 -21.26 -27.74
C GLY A 11 10.06 -19.88 -27.09
N ARG A 12 9.00 -19.16 -27.49
CA ARG A 12 8.36 -18.20 -26.57
C ARG A 12 7.80 -19.00 -25.41
N ASN A 13 8.49 -18.99 -24.28
CA ASN A 13 7.93 -19.52 -23.03
C ASN A 13 6.74 -18.64 -22.64
N THR A 14 5.56 -19.24 -22.76
CA THR A 14 4.33 -18.78 -22.17
C THR A 14 4.51 -18.74 -20.65
N THR A 15 4.63 -17.54 -20.09
CA THR A 15 4.55 -17.34 -18.64
C THR A 15 3.12 -17.68 -18.22
N SER A 16 2.95 -18.89 -17.67
CA SER A 16 1.70 -19.28 -17.05
C SER A 16 1.46 -18.36 -15.85
N SER A 17 0.42 -17.55 -15.94
CA SER A 17 -0.14 -16.79 -14.82
C SER A 17 -0.90 -17.77 -13.90
N GLY A 18 -0.17 -18.68 -13.28
CA GLY A 18 -0.64 -19.42 -12.12
C GLY A 18 -0.53 -18.57 -10.86
N PRO A 19 -1.36 -18.79 -9.83
CA PRO A 19 -1.17 -18.12 -8.55
C PRO A 19 0.23 -18.47 -8.03
N ILE A 20 1.02 -17.44 -7.74
CA ILE A 20 2.31 -17.58 -7.07
C ILE A 20 2.06 -18.43 -5.82
N LYS A 21 2.65 -19.65 -5.76
CA LYS A 21 2.64 -20.48 -4.55
C LYS A 21 3.47 -19.75 -3.50
N VAL A 22 2.82 -18.93 -2.69
CA VAL A 22 3.46 -18.28 -1.56
C VAL A 22 3.81 -19.38 -0.56
N LYS A 23 5.11 -19.68 -0.43
CA LYS A 23 5.60 -20.51 0.68
C LYS A 23 5.18 -19.79 1.96
N GLN A 24 4.45 -20.49 2.83
CA GLN A 24 3.94 -19.95 4.09
C GLN A 24 5.07 -19.23 4.85
N ASP A 25 4.91 -17.93 5.05
CA ASP A 25 5.88 -17.14 5.83
C ASP A 25 5.70 -17.54 7.31
N PRO A 26 6.72 -18.11 7.97
CA PRO A 26 6.61 -18.60 9.34
C PRO A 26 6.33 -17.49 10.36
N PHE A 27 6.48 -16.22 9.97
CA PHE A 27 6.20 -15.06 10.82
C PHE A 27 4.76 -14.56 10.70
N LEU A 28 3.97 -15.10 9.76
CA LEU A 28 2.55 -14.75 9.60
C LEU A 28 1.64 -15.78 10.26
N PRO A 29 0.43 -15.40 10.73
CA PRO A 29 -0.51 -16.36 11.27
C PRO A 29 -0.93 -17.37 10.20
N PRO A 30 -1.08 -18.66 10.56
CA PRO A 30 -1.46 -19.70 9.62
C PRO A 30 -2.98 -19.68 9.37
N TRP A 31 -3.52 -18.55 8.89
CA TRP A 31 -4.96 -18.31 8.79
C TRP A 31 -5.68 -19.37 7.99
N ALA A 32 -5.14 -19.78 6.84
CA ALA A 32 -5.74 -20.85 6.03
C ALA A 32 -5.95 -22.15 6.83
N SER A 33 -5.01 -22.52 7.72
CA SER A 33 -5.13 -23.70 8.58
C SER A 33 -6.10 -23.47 9.73
N LEU A 34 -6.04 -22.30 10.38
CA LEU A 34 -6.90 -21.96 11.52
C LEU A 34 -8.37 -21.84 11.12
N LEU A 35 -8.67 -21.10 10.06
CA LEU A 35 -10.02 -20.88 9.58
C LEU A 35 -10.62 -22.15 8.96
N LYS A 36 -9.81 -23.03 8.37
CA LYS A 36 -10.27 -24.33 7.86
C LYS A 36 -10.73 -25.27 8.99
N ARG A 37 -10.11 -25.22 10.16
CA ARG A 37 -10.54 -26.00 11.33
C ARG A 37 -11.93 -25.58 11.83
N GLU A 38 -12.23 -24.29 11.69
CA GLU A 38 -13.48 -23.65 12.14
C GLU A 38 -14.33 -23.16 10.95
N ASP A 39 -14.32 -23.87 9.82
CA ASP A 39 -14.87 -23.40 8.54
C ASP A 39 -16.36 -23.00 8.64
N GLY A 40 -17.15 -23.77 9.39
CA GLY A 40 -18.56 -23.46 9.64
C GLY A 40 -18.77 -22.17 10.42
N LEU A 41 -17.95 -21.93 11.46
CA LEU A 41 -17.99 -20.71 12.25
C LEU A 41 -17.58 -19.51 11.40
N TRP A 42 -16.49 -19.64 10.64
CA TRP A 42 -15.98 -18.55 9.81
C TRP A 42 -16.95 -18.15 8.69
N LYS A 43 -17.52 -19.12 7.97
CA LYS A 43 -18.55 -18.86 6.96
C LYS A 43 -19.76 -18.15 7.55
N THR A 44 -20.25 -18.63 8.69
CA THR A 44 -21.37 -18.02 9.40
C THR A 44 -21.05 -16.59 9.83
N ALA A 45 -19.85 -16.35 10.34
CA ALA A 45 -19.41 -15.02 10.76
C ALA A 45 -19.39 -14.04 9.59
N ARG A 46 -18.81 -14.42 8.44
CA ARG A 46 -18.81 -13.57 7.24
C ARG A 46 -20.21 -13.30 6.71
N GLN A 47 -21.09 -14.30 6.73
CA GLN A 47 -22.49 -14.12 6.32
C GLN A 47 -23.23 -13.16 7.25
N ARG A 48 -23.01 -13.23 8.57
CA ARG A 48 -23.59 -12.27 9.52
C ARG A 48 -23.01 -10.87 9.32
N ALA A 49 -21.71 -10.79 9.06
CA ALA A 49 -20.99 -9.55 8.86
C ALA A 49 -21.35 -8.81 7.57
N SER A 50 -21.94 -9.46 6.56
CA SER A 50 -22.22 -8.84 5.25
C SER A 50 -23.17 -7.63 5.32
N ASN A 51 -24.00 -7.56 6.35
CA ASN A 51 -24.93 -6.45 6.62
C ASN A 51 -24.46 -5.54 7.78
N GLY A 52 -23.25 -5.76 8.27
CA GLY A 52 -22.69 -5.02 9.38
C GLY A 52 -22.08 -3.67 8.99
N PRO A 53 -21.60 -2.90 9.97
CA PRO A 53 -20.84 -1.68 9.70
C PRO A 53 -19.58 -2.04 8.91
N ARG A 54 -19.29 -1.29 7.84
CA ARG A 54 -18.06 -1.48 7.06
C ARG A 54 -16.89 -0.88 7.81
N ILE A 55 -15.83 -1.66 7.96
CA ILE A 55 -14.61 -1.24 8.64
C ILE A 55 -13.44 -1.42 7.68
N LEU A 56 -12.64 -0.37 7.49
CA LEU A 56 -11.47 -0.40 6.64
C LEU A 56 -10.21 -0.73 7.47
N VAL A 57 -9.56 -1.85 7.17
CA VAL A 57 -8.19 -2.14 7.63
C VAL A 57 -7.24 -1.67 6.54
N ALA A 58 -6.70 -0.47 6.69
CA ALA A 58 -5.87 0.19 5.67
C ALA A 58 -4.37 -0.11 5.84
N ASN A 59 -4.02 -1.39 5.98
CA ASN A 59 -2.63 -1.82 6.21
C ASN A 59 -1.66 -1.19 5.20
N SER A 60 -2.04 -1.18 3.91
CA SER A 60 -1.29 -0.62 2.78
C SER A 60 0.11 -1.21 2.53
N VAL A 61 0.85 -1.63 3.57
CA VAL A 61 2.26 -2.01 3.52
C VAL A 61 2.50 -3.25 4.42
N PRO A 62 2.16 -4.47 3.96
CA PRO A 62 2.22 -5.67 4.80
C PRO A 62 3.61 -6.12 5.26
N SER A 63 4.67 -5.43 4.82
CA SER A 63 6.04 -5.71 5.23
C SER A 63 6.31 -5.52 6.73
N PHE A 64 5.48 -4.75 7.43
CA PHE A 64 5.58 -4.57 8.88
C PHE A 64 4.89 -5.74 9.61
N TYR A 65 5.62 -6.85 9.75
CA TYR A 65 5.09 -8.13 10.25
C TYR A 65 4.25 -8.03 11.54
N ASN A 66 4.73 -7.32 12.57
CA ASN A 66 3.97 -7.15 13.81
C ASN A 66 2.60 -6.51 13.57
N SER A 67 2.57 -5.48 12.73
CA SER A 67 1.35 -4.78 12.38
C SER A 67 0.44 -5.61 11.50
N THR A 68 0.99 -6.31 10.50
CA THR A 68 0.23 -7.24 9.64
C THR A 68 -0.41 -8.36 10.46
N ASN A 69 0.29 -8.91 11.44
CA ASN A 69 -0.23 -9.94 12.33
C ASN A 69 -1.37 -9.40 13.19
N LEU A 70 -1.18 -8.23 13.80
CA LEU A 70 -2.19 -7.58 14.63
C LEU A 70 -3.44 -7.21 13.81
N GLU A 71 -3.25 -6.60 12.65
CA GLU A 71 -4.35 -6.11 11.80
C GLU A 71 -5.13 -7.25 11.15
N SER A 72 -4.47 -8.36 10.76
CA SER A 72 -5.18 -9.55 10.27
C SER A 72 -5.97 -10.24 11.39
N LEU A 73 -5.43 -10.32 12.61
CA LEU A 73 -6.18 -10.77 13.79
C LEU A 73 -7.38 -9.86 14.08
N LEU A 74 -7.19 -8.55 14.00
CA LEU A 74 -8.25 -7.57 14.20
C LEU A 74 -9.35 -7.72 13.14
N ALA A 75 -8.99 -7.93 11.86
CA ALA A 75 -9.93 -8.18 10.78
C ALA A 75 -10.82 -9.41 11.07
N VAL A 76 -10.21 -10.52 11.49
CA VAL A 76 -10.95 -11.72 11.92
C VAL A 76 -11.85 -11.41 13.11
N ALA A 77 -11.32 -10.76 14.14
CA ALA A 77 -12.04 -10.49 15.38
C ALA A 77 -13.24 -9.54 15.17
N LEU A 78 -13.10 -8.53 14.30
CA LEU A 78 -14.19 -7.64 13.91
C LEU A 78 -15.26 -8.36 13.09
N THR A 79 -14.84 -9.23 12.17
CA THR A 79 -15.75 -10.04 11.35
C THR A 79 -16.56 -11.00 12.22
N LEU A 80 -15.95 -11.65 13.21
CA LEU A 80 -16.64 -12.49 14.20
C LEU A 80 -17.69 -11.72 15.02
N ARG A 81 -17.51 -10.40 15.18
CA ARG A 81 -18.46 -9.49 15.84
C ARG A 81 -19.45 -8.84 14.88
N GLY A 82 -19.48 -9.28 13.62
CA GLY A 82 -20.46 -8.85 12.63
C GLY A 82 -20.09 -7.58 11.87
N ALA A 83 -18.83 -7.14 11.86
CA ALA A 83 -18.40 -6.02 11.01
C ALA A 83 -18.00 -6.49 9.60
N GLN A 84 -18.41 -5.75 8.57
CA GLN A 84 -18.01 -6.00 7.18
C GLN A 84 -16.60 -5.44 6.95
N VAL A 85 -15.57 -6.23 7.24
CA VAL A 85 -14.19 -5.76 7.12
C VAL A 85 -13.72 -5.73 5.67
N HIS A 86 -13.15 -4.61 5.24
CA HIS A 86 -12.46 -4.44 3.97
C HIS A 86 -10.97 -4.20 4.23
N ILE A 87 -10.10 -4.74 3.39
CA ILE A 87 -8.64 -4.55 3.50
C ILE A 87 -8.17 -3.67 2.35
N LEU A 88 -7.29 -2.70 2.62
CA LEU A 88 -6.62 -1.91 1.58
C LEU A 88 -5.11 -2.18 1.59
N LEU A 89 -4.57 -2.61 0.45
CA LEU A 89 -3.18 -3.02 0.25
C LEU A 89 -2.53 -2.33 -0.96
N CYS A 90 -1.26 -1.90 -0.85
CA CYS A 90 -0.48 -1.48 -2.00
C CYS A 90 0.07 -2.71 -2.74
N ASP A 91 -0.14 -2.73 -4.05
CA ASP A 91 0.30 -3.76 -5.00
C ASP A 91 1.39 -3.21 -5.93
N LYS A 92 2.40 -2.56 -5.33
CA LYS A 92 3.50 -1.88 -6.01
C LYS A 92 3.09 -0.60 -6.77
N ALA A 93 1.96 0.01 -6.44
CA ALA A 93 1.51 1.25 -7.09
C ALA A 93 2.32 2.50 -6.68
N LEU A 94 2.88 2.54 -5.46
CA LEU A 94 3.50 3.74 -4.90
C LEU A 94 4.95 3.94 -5.38
N SER A 95 5.37 5.19 -5.56
CA SER A 95 6.73 5.60 -5.95
C SER A 95 7.69 5.83 -4.78
N ALA A 96 7.17 5.89 -3.55
CA ALA A 96 7.89 5.77 -2.28
C ALA A 96 6.89 5.41 -1.18
N CYS A 97 7.36 4.84 -0.06
CA CYS A 97 6.50 4.58 1.09
C CYS A 97 7.32 4.37 2.37
N MET A 98 6.64 4.31 3.52
CA MET A 98 7.25 4.06 4.83
C MET A 98 8.06 2.76 4.95
N ASN A 99 7.94 1.82 4.00
CA ASN A 99 8.79 0.62 3.95
C ASN A 99 10.20 0.92 3.42
N THR A 100 10.37 2.00 2.66
CA THR A 100 11.69 2.45 2.21
C THR A 100 12.44 3.02 3.41
N LYS A 101 13.65 2.51 3.65
CA LYS A 101 14.49 2.91 4.79
C LYS A 101 15.87 3.24 4.24
N PHE A 102 16.45 4.38 4.60
CA PHE A 102 17.71 4.85 4.02
C PHE A 102 18.84 3.82 4.07
N ARG A 103 18.94 3.06 5.18
CA ARG A 103 19.94 1.99 5.31
C ARG A 103 19.72 0.74 4.42
N LYS A 104 18.54 0.60 3.82
CA LYS A 104 18.16 -0.57 3.00
C LYS A 104 17.90 -0.23 1.54
N VAL A 105 17.56 1.02 1.26
CA VAL A 105 17.14 1.51 -0.06
C VAL A 105 17.89 2.81 -0.29
N SER A 106 18.73 2.89 -1.32
CA SER A 106 19.52 4.09 -1.59
C SER A 106 18.67 5.23 -2.13
N PRO A 107 19.06 6.51 -1.90
CA PRO A 107 18.36 7.65 -2.47
C PRO A 107 18.28 7.58 -4.00
N ASP A 108 19.36 7.14 -4.66
CA ASP A 108 19.41 6.97 -6.11
C ASP A 108 18.31 6.02 -6.62
N SER A 109 18.09 4.90 -5.94
CA SER A 109 17.06 3.92 -6.33
C SER A 109 15.63 4.44 -6.16
N ILE A 110 15.39 5.30 -5.17
CA ILE A 110 14.09 5.96 -4.99
C ILE A 110 13.91 7.03 -6.06
N ALA A 111 14.89 7.92 -6.22
CA ALA A 111 14.87 8.98 -7.21
C ALA A 111 14.64 8.43 -8.64
N ALA A 112 15.33 7.35 -9.00
CA ALA A 112 15.18 6.66 -10.29
C ALA A 112 13.91 5.79 -10.39
N GLY A 113 13.21 5.52 -9.29
CA GLY A 113 12.02 4.65 -9.26
C GLY A 113 12.32 3.15 -9.39
N THR A 114 13.56 2.73 -9.14
CA THR A 114 14.05 1.34 -9.30
C THR A 114 14.10 0.54 -7.99
N PHE A 115 13.77 1.14 -6.85
CA PHE A 115 13.83 0.52 -5.51
C PHE A 115 12.90 -0.69 -5.28
N ARG A 116 11.99 -0.99 -6.22
CA ARG A 116 10.86 -1.89 -5.99
C ARG A 116 11.30 -3.31 -5.65
N GLU A 117 12.32 -3.84 -6.30
CA GLU A 117 12.72 -5.24 -6.15
C GLU A 117 13.97 -5.36 -5.27
N PRO A 118 14.01 -6.26 -4.28
CA PRO A 118 12.96 -7.23 -3.87
C PRO A 118 11.95 -6.67 -2.85
N LEU A 119 12.06 -5.40 -2.47
CA LEU A 119 11.33 -4.80 -1.33
C LEU A 119 9.80 -4.97 -1.44
N CYS A 120 9.23 -4.64 -2.59
CA CYS A 120 7.81 -4.67 -2.87
C CYS A 120 7.30 -6.10 -3.09
N ASP A 121 8.11 -7.02 -3.62
CA ASP A 121 7.73 -8.43 -3.75
C ASP A 121 7.48 -9.07 -2.39
N VAL A 122 8.41 -8.87 -1.46
CA VAL A 122 8.26 -9.34 -0.08
C VAL A 122 7.04 -8.69 0.59
N CYS A 123 6.79 -7.41 0.30
CA CYS A 123 5.63 -6.70 0.83
C CYS A 123 4.30 -7.27 0.33
N VAL A 124 4.19 -7.51 -0.98
CA VAL A 124 3.00 -8.11 -1.60
C VAL A 124 2.81 -9.55 -1.13
N GLN A 125 3.89 -10.32 -1.06
CA GLN A 125 3.87 -11.70 -0.55
C GLN A 125 3.26 -11.75 0.86
N ARG A 126 3.68 -10.84 1.75
CA ARG A 126 3.15 -10.78 3.12
C ARG A 126 1.69 -10.33 3.21
N GLY A 127 1.17 -9.72 2.15
CA GLY A 127 -0.26 -9.46 2.01
C GLY A 127 -1.11 -10.73 2.02
N SER A 128 -0.51 -11.92 1.83
CA SER A 128 -1.23 -13.21 1.91
C SER A 128 -1.93 -13.42 3.25
N ALA A 129 -1.43 -12.84 4.34
CA ALA A 129 -2.09 -12.87 5.65
C ALA A 129 -3.54 -12.35 5.61
N PHE A 130 -3.85 -11.45 4.67
CA PHE A 130 -5.21 -10.96 4.45
C PHE A 130 -5.96 -11.77 3.38
N SER A 131 -5.27 -12.19 2.32
CA SER A 131 -5.86 -13.00 1.24
C SER A 131 -6.43 -14.32 1.74
N GLU A 132 -5.83 -14.92 2.77
CA GLU A 132 -6.31 -16.16 3.39
C GLU A 132 -7.62 -16.01 4.16
N LEU A 133 -8.07 -14.79 4.45
CA LEU A 133 -9.31 -14.52 5.20
C LEU A 133 -10.55 -14.58 4.31
N ASP A 134 -10.38 -14.42 2.98
CA ASP A 134 -11.46 -14.31 2.01
C ASP A 134 -12.50 -13.25 2.47
N LEU A 135 -11.94 -12.06 2.72
CA LEU A 135 -12.61 -10.79 2.96
C LEU A 135 -12.37 -9.87 1.73
N PRO A 136 -13.19 -8.83 1.51
CA PRO A 136 -12.94 -7.85 0.45
C PRO A 136 -11.54 -7.22 0.53
N ILE A 137 -10.75 -7.36 -0.53
CA ILE A 137 -9.42 -6.74 -0.66
C ILE A 137 -9.44 -5.71 -1.79
N HIS A 138 -8.95 -4.52 -1.46
CA HIS A 138 -8.77 -3.38 -2.33
C HIS A 138 -7.29 -3.17 -2.56
N PHE A 139 -6.90 -3.10 -3.83
CA PHE A 139 -5.54 -2.80 -4.25
C PHE A 139 -5.45 -1.37 -4.78
N TYR A 140 -4.34 -0.69 -4.50
CA TYR A 140 -4.16 0.70 -4.93
C TYR A 140 -4.32 0.84 -6.45
N SER A 141 -3.77 -0.09 -7.24
CA SER A 141 -3.89 -0.05 -8.71
C SER A 141 -5.32 -0.09 -9.23
N GLN A 142 -6.27 -0.69 -8.50
CA GLN A 142 -7.69 -0.72 -8.88
C GLN A 142 -8.33 0.67 -8.86
N TYR A 143 -7.72 1.60 -8.12
CA TYR A 143 -8.19 2.96 -7.92
C TYR A 143 -7.23 3.98 -8.51
N LEU A 144 -6.36 3.62 -9.45
CA LEU A 144 -5.52 4.57 -10.19
C LEU A 144 -5.74 4.36 -11.69
N THR A 145 -6.11 5.44 -12.37
CA THR A 145 -6.32 5.48 -13.82
C THR A 145 -5.15 6.16 -14.51
N ARG A 146 -5.11 6.08 -15.83
CA ARG A 146 -4.11 6.82 -16.61
C ARG A 146 -4.20 8.33 -16.40
N ILE A 147 -5.42 8.86 -16.34
CA ILE A 147 -5.68 10.28 -16.09
C ILE A 147 -5.11 10.69 -14.72
N ASP A 148 -5.29 9.86 -13.70
CA ASP A 148 -4.73 10.11 -12.37
C ASP A 148 -3.19 10.17 -12.41
N HIS A 149 -2.55 9.27 -13.16
CA HIS A 149 -1.10 9.27 -13.33
C HIS A 149 -0.58 10.52 -14.06
N ASP A 150 -1.25 10.92 -15.13
CA ASP A 150 -0.85 12.09 -15.91
C ASP A 150 -0.99 13.38 -15.07
N GLU A 151 -2.08 13.52 -14.31
CA GLU A 151 -2.30 14.65 -13.41
C GLU A 151 -1.27 14.68 -12.26
N ILE A 152 -1.02 13.54 -11.61
CA ILE A 152 0.01 13.45 -10.55
C ILE A 152 1.38 13.85 -11.11
N CYS A 153 1.73 13.37 -12.31
CA CYS A 153 2.98 13.71 -12.97
C CYS A 153 3.09 15.22 -13.21
N GLU A 154 2.01 15.86 -13.67
CA GLU A 154 1.97 17.30 -13.89
C GLU A 154 2.13 18.10 -12.60
N ILE A 155 1.45 17.70 -11.52
CA ILE A 155 1.59 18.33 -10.20
C ILE A 155 3.04 18.19 -9.69
N VAL A 156 3.60 16.98 -9.70
CA VAL A 156 4.96 16.72 -9.18
C VAL A 156 6.03 17.47 -10.00
N ARG A 157 5.81 17.65 -11.30
CA ARG A 157 6.69 18.44 -12.18
C ARG A 157 6.60 19.93 -11.88
N SER A 158 5.40 20.45 -11.62
CA SER A 158 5.14 21.88 -11.49
C SER A 158 5.43 22.44 -10.09
N VAL A 159 5.28 21.64 -9.04
CA VAL A 159 5.50 22.09 -7.66
C VAL A 159 7.00 22.05 -7.30
N PRO A 160 7.61 23.20 -6.95
CA PRO A 160 9.00 23.23 -6.46
C PRO A 160 9.16 22.47 -5.13
N PRO A 161 10.30 21.77 -4.89
CA PRO A 161 10.51 20.99 -3.66
C PRO A 161 10.25 21.74 -2.36
N GLU A 162 10.62 23.02 -2.29
CA GLU A 162 10.44 23.90 -1.14
C GLU A 162 8.97 24.22 -0.83
N GLN A 163 8.08 24.08 -1.82
CA GLN A 163 6.64 24.28 -1.65
C GLN A 163 5.90 22.99 -1.32
N ILE A 164 6.51 21.82 -1.56
CA ILE A 164 5.91 20.51 -1.30
C ILE A 164 5.42 20.39 0.15
N PRO A 165 6.17 20.73 1.21
CA PRO A 165 5.72 20.52 2.59
C PRO A 165 4.38 21.20 2.93
N SER A 166 4.08 22.33 2.29
CA SER A 166 2.84 23.08 2.48
C SER A 166 1.75 22.75 1.46
N TYR A 167 2.03 21.90 0.48
CA TYR A 167 1.11 21.63 -0.61
C TYR A 167 -0.17 20.95 -0.11
N ARG A 168 -1.32 21.46 -0.58
CA ARG A 168 -2.63 20.88 -0.31
C ARG A 168 -3.30 20.42 -1.61
N TYR A 169 -3.82 19.20 -1.62
CA TYR A 169 -4.64 18.67 -2.71
C TYR A 169 -6.09 18.65 -2.23
N GLU A 170 -6.98 19.41 -2.87
CA GLU A 170 -8.40 19.52 -2.46
C GLU A 170 -8.56 19.84 -0.95
N GLY A 171 -7.69 20.71 -0.42
CA GLY A 171 -7.65 21.09 0.99
C GLY A 171 -6.91 20.12 1.93
N LEU A 172 -6.62 18.89 1.50
CA LEU A 172 -5.91 17.88 2.29
C LEU A 172 -4.39 18.16 2.34
N PRO A 173 -3.72 18.03 3.51
CA PRO A 173 -2.30 18.35 3.68
C PRO A 173 -1.37 17.26 3.12
N VAL A 174 -1.49 16.95 1.83
CA VAL A 174 -0.72 15.89 1.14
C VAL A 174 0.79 16.12 1.23
N GLY A 175 1.20 17.39 1.11
CA GLY A 175 2.59 17.82 1.21
C GLY A 175 3.26 17.49 2.54
N GLU A 176 2.52 17.67 3.64
CA GLU A 176 3.01 17.43 5.00
C GLU A 176 3.38 15.95 5.19
N HIS A 177 2.50 15.04 4.75
CA HIS A 177 2.76 13.61 4.83
C HIS A 177 3.91 13.15 3.93
N ALA A 178 4.04 13.75 2.74
CA ALA A 178 5.17 13.48 1.86
C ALA A 178 6.49 13.89 2.53
N TYR A 179 6.53 15.09 3.11
CA TYR A 179 7.70 15.60 3.82
C TYR A 179 8.03 14.75 5.06
N ALA A 180 7.05 14.41 5.88
CA ALA A 180 7.23 13.54 7.05
C ALA A 180 7.72 12.13 6.66
N GLY A 181 7.23 11.58 5.55
CA GLY A 181 7.70 10.32 4.99
C GLY A 181 9.17 10.39 4.55
N CYS A 182 9.57 11.48 3.89
CA CYS A 182 10.95 11.71 3.47
C CYS A 182 11.89 11.88 4.67
N LEU A 183 11.50 12.66 5.69
CA LEU A 183 12.25 12.79 6.95
C LEU A 183 12.45 11.44 7.63
N ARG A 184 11.39 10.62 7.72
CA ARG A 184 11.48 9.26 8.24
C ARG A 184 12.47 8.41 7.47
N TYR A 185 12.45 8.49 6.13
CA TYR A 185 13.35 7.73 5.29
C TYR A 185 14.81 8.03 5.65
N TYR A 186 15.21 9.32 5.65
CA TYR A 186 16.54 9.78 6.04
C TYR A 186 16.84 9.63 7.54
N SER A 187 15.83 9.36 8.37
CA SER A 187 15.96 9.28 9.83
C SER A 187 16.51 10.58 10.45
N THR A 188 15.99 11.71 10.00
CA THR A 188 16.45 13.08 10.35
C THR A 188 15.26 13.98 10.67
N GLY A 189 15.53 15.12 11.34
CA GLY A 189 14.54 16.19 11.55
C GLY A 189 14.50 17.25 10.44
N THR A 190 15.48 17.25 9.53
CA THR A 190 15.56 18.19 8.39
C THR A 190 16.12 17.51 7.14
N LEU A 191 15.62 17.90 5.95
CA LEU A 191 16.14 17.45 4.65
C LEU A 191 17.35 18.26 4.15
N GLU A 192 17.76 19.30 4.89
CA GLU A 192 18.95 20.08 4.57
C GLU A 192 20.21 19.19 4.48
N ASN A 193 21.00 19.43 3.45
CA ASN A 193 22.26 18.71 3.17
C ASN A 193 22.12 17.19 3.02
N GLN A 194 20.90 16.67 2.85
CA GLN A 194 20.67 15.26 2.57
C GLN A 194 20.82 14.98 1.07
N TYR A 195 21.66 14.01 0.71
CA TYR A 195 21.92 13.63 -0.68
C TYR A 195 20.64 13.21 -1.41
N LEU A 196 20.32 13.87 -2.53
CA LEU A 196 19.11 13.68 -3.36
C LEU A 196 17.77 13.91 -2.64
N SER A 197 17.74 14.69 -1.55
CA SER A 197 16.51 14.84 -0.76
C SER A 197 15.33 15.45 -1.52
N ASN A 198 15.58 16.36 -2.46
CA ASN A 198 14.53 16.95 -3.29
C ASN A 198 13.88 15.92 -4.23
N ASP A 199 14.68 15.07 -4.87
CA ASP A 199 14.17 14.02 -5.76
C ASP A 199 13.43 12.93 -4.98
N VAL A 200 13.97 12.54 -3.82
CA VAL A 200 13.29 11.59 -2.93
C VAL A 200 11.99 12.19 -2.38
N LEU A 201 11.98 13.49 -2.02
CA LEU A 201 10.77 14.18 -1.58
C LEU A 201 9.70 14.20 -2.68
N LYS A 202 10.07 14.45 -3.94
CA LYS A 202 9.15 14.37 -5.07
C LYS A 202 8.53 12.99 -5.24
N ARG A 203 9.29 11.91 -4.98
CA ARG A 203 8.75 10.53 -4.97
C ARG A 203 7.78 10.29 -3.84
N TYR A 204 8.07 10.80 -2.64
CA TYR A 204 7.10 10.77 -1.53
C TYR A 204 5.84 11.59 -1.83
N PHE A 205 5.98 12.71 -2.54
CA PHE A 205 4.87 13.56 -2.93
C PHE A 205 3.97 12.90 -3.99
N GLU A 206 4.57 12.31 -5.02
CA GLU A 206 3.88 11.47 -6.00
C GLU A 206 3.09 10.34 -5.31
N ALA A 207 3.72 9.63 -4.36
CA ALA A 207 3.06 8.56 -3.62
C ALA A 207 1.93 9.08 -2.71
N ALA A 208 2.09 10.24 -2.08
CA ALA A 208 1.05 10.85 -1.25
C ALA A 208 -0.18 11.27 -2.09
N LEU A 209 0.03 11.85 -3.27
CA LEU A 209 -1.04 12.17 -4.22
C LEU A 209 -1.76 10.90 -4.70
N ALA A 210 -1.00 9.85 -5.05
CA ALA A 210 -1.57 8.56 -5.43
C ALA A 210 -2.43 7.96 -4.32
N THR A 211 -1.94 7.93 -3.07
CA THR A 211 -2.73 7.49 -1.91
C THR A 211 -3.99 8.34 -1.73
N THR A 212 -3.91 9.65 -1.95
CA THR A 212 -5.07 10.56 -1.84
C THR A 212 -6.14 10.17 -2.85
N LYS A 213 -5.78 10.00 -4.13
CA LYS A 213 -6.73 9.60 -5.18
C LYS A 213 -7.34 8.22 -4.93
N VAL A 214 -6.53 7.24 -4.50
CA VAL A 214 -7.02 5.92 -4.08
C VAL A 214 -8.07 6.04 -2.99
N MET A 215 -7.76 6.78 -1.93
CA MET A 215 -8.65 6.91 -0.77
C MET A 215 -9.92 7.71 -1.08
N LEU A 216 -9.83 8.79 -1.87
CA LEU A 216 -11.01 9.55 -2.29
C LEU A 216 -11.97 8.69 -3.12
N ARG A 217 -11.45 7.87 -4.04
CA ARG A 217 -12.27 6.98 -4.86
C ARG A 217 -12.83 5.81 -4.04
N LEU A 218 -12.00 5.15 -3.24
CA LEU A 218 -12.42 4.05 -2.37
C LEU A 218 -13.55 4.47 -1.41
N THR A 219 -13.39 5.63 -0.75
CA THR A 219 -14.39 6.15 0.20
C THR A 219 -15.62 6.77 -0.47
N SER A 220 -15.58 7.02 -1.79
CA SER A 220 -16.77 7.40 -2.56
C SER A 220 -17.61 6.19 -2.97
N HIS A 221 -17.02 4.99 -3.04
CA HIS A 221 -17.70 3.76 -3.42
C HIS A 221 -18.21 2.96 -2.21
N HIS A 222 -17.69 3.25 -1.02
CA HIS A 222 -17.98 2.51 0.19
C HIS A 222 -18.12 3.43 1.40
N ASP A 223 -19.25 3.32 2.09
CA ASP A 223 -19.49 4.00 3.35
C ASP A 223 -18.84 3.22 4.49
N PHE A 224 -17.64 3.63 4.89
CA PHE A 224 -16.94 3.07 6.05
C PHE A 224 -17.34 3.78 7.33
N ALA A 225 -17.69 3.02 8.36
CA ALA A 225 -17.96 3.56 9.70
C ALA A 225 -16.67 3.91 10.43
N ALA A 226 -15.62 3.10 10.24
CA ALA A 226 -14.31 3.34 10.83
C ALA A 226 -13.18 2.78 9.94
N ALA A 227 -11.97 3.27 10.19
CA ALA A 227 -10.74 2.77 9.62
C ALA A 227 -9.67 2.56 10.71
N CYS A 228 -8.82 1.55 10.54
CA CYS A 228 -7.68 1.28 11.41
C CYS A 228 -6.42 0.95 10.61
N PHE A 229 -5.28 1.40 11.11
CA PHE A 229 -3.97 1.21 10.50
C PHE A 229 -2.85 1.56 11.51
N HIS A 230 -1.71 0.89 11.43
CA HIS A 230 -0.67 0.94 12.48
C HIS A 230 0.20 2.21 12.56
N HIS A 231 0.17 3.11 11.58
CA HIS A 231 0.90 4.38 11.58
C HIS A 231 -0.01 5.52 11.13
N GLY A 232 0.10 6.70 11.76
CA GLY A 232 -0.79 7.83 11.45
C GLY A 232 -0.14 9.01 10.73
N ILE A 233 1.15 8.92 10.34
CA ILE A 233 1.95 10.10 9.97
C ILE A 233 2.54 9.98 8.57
N TYR A 234 3.07 8.81 8.22
CA TYR A 234 3.90 8.64 7.03
C TYR A 234 3.11 8.13 5.85
N VAL A 235 3.57 8.43 4.62
CA VAL A 235 2.99 7.85 3.40
C VAL A 235 3.10 6.32 3.44
N PRO A 236 2.01 5.57 3.22
CA PRO A 236 0.69 6.08 2.80
C PRO A 236 -0.27 6.43 3.95
N GLN A 237 -0.11 5.85 5.13
CA GLN A 237 -1.16 5.83 6.15
C GLN A 237 -1.48 7.19 6.79
N GLY A 238 -0.54 8.15 6.80
CA GLY A 238 -0.85 9.52 7.17
C GLY A 238 -1.94 10.13 6.29
N VAL A 239 -1.79 9.98 4.97
CA VAL A 239 -2.76 10.44 3.97
C VAL A 239 -4.09 9.67 4.09
N VAL A 240 -4.04 8.37 4.38
CA VAL A 240 -5.24 7.58 4.67
C VAL A 240 -6.03 8.21 5.82
N GLY A 241 -5.34 8.55 6.92
CA GLY A 241 -5.96 9.21 8.07
C GLY A 241 -6.60 10.55 7.72
N GLU A 242 -5.94 11.39 6.93
CA GLU A 242 -6.51 12.67 6.50
C GLU A 242 -7.77 12.51 5.67
N VAL A 243 -7.76 11.62 4.68
CA VAL A 243 -8.95 11.38 3.86
C VAL A 243 -10.09 10.83 4.73
N CYS A 244 -9.81 9.86 5.59
CA CYS A 244 -10.82 9.32 6.52
C CYS A 244 -11.45 10.41 7.39
N ARG A 245 -10.64 11.26 8.04
CA ARG A 245 -11.14 12.36 8.88
C ARG A 245 -11.96 13.36 8.07
N SER A 246 -11.51 13.73 6.87
CA SER A 246 -12.25 14.65 5.99
C SER A 246 -13.62 14.12 5.56
N ARG A 247 -13.79 12.78 5.56
CA ARG A 247 -15.04 12.08 5.23
C ARG A 247 -15.88 11.70 6.45
N GLY A 248 -15.47 12.11 7.66
CA GLY A 248 -16.17 11.76 8.90
C GLY A 248 -16.04 10.28 9.30
N ILE A 249 -15.09 9.55 8.72
CA ILE A 249 -14.81 8.15 9.07
C ILE A 249 -13.99 8.13 10.36
N HIS A 250 -14.43 7.36 11.36
CA HIS A 250 -13.70 7.23 12.62
C HIS A 250 -12.32 6.59 12.40
N VAL A 251 -11.26 7.22 12.89
CA VAL A 251 -9.90 6.67 12.84
C VAL A 251 -9.50 6.17 14.23
N SER A 252 -9.20 4.88 14.34
CA SER A 252 -8.79 4.21 15.59
C SER A 252 -7.28 3.98 15.66
#